data_AF-A0A1B0GPD7-F1
#
_entry.id   AF-A0A1B0GPD7-F1
#
_cell.length_a   1.000
_cell.length_b   1.000
_cell.length_c   1.000
_cell.angle_alpha   90.00
_cell.angle_beta   90.00
_cell.angle_gamma   90.00
#
_symmetry.space_group_name_H-M   'P 1'
#
loop_
_entity.id
_entity.type
_entity.pdbx_description
1 polymer ?
#
loop_
_entity_poly.entity_id
_entity_poly.type
_entity_poly.pdbx_seq_one_letter_code
_entity_poly.pdbx_strand_id
1 'polypeptide(L)'
;MRLKEATKINLSLSVLGNVISALVDGKSTHIPYRNSKLTRLLQDSLGGNSKTVMCASISPADSNYVETISTLRYAGRAKNIQNRTHVNDEPKDALLRHFQEEIAELKRQLEEGLFEINSSEDGDEDVFLQ
;
A
#
# COMPACT_ATOMS: atom_id res chain seq x y z
N MET A 1 -31.94 -24.51 -9.73
CA MET A 1 -31.42 -23.26 -9.14
C MET A 1 -30.06 -23.45 -8.47
N ARG A 2 -29.89 -24.46 -7.59
CA ARG A 2 -28.61 -24.76 -6.88
C ARG A 2 -27.38 -25.04 -7.78
N LEU A 3 -27.54 -25.76 -8.89
CA LEU A 3 -26.41 -26.07 -9.79
C LEU A 3 -25.78 -24.82 -10.40
N LYS A 4 -26.58 -23.89 -10.95
CA LYS A 4 -26.09 -22.65 -11.55
C LYS A 4 -25.39 -21.73 -10.55
N GLU A 5 -25.79 -21.79 -9.28
CA GLU A 5 -25.19 -21.04 -8.19
C GLU A 5 -23.88 -21.68 -7.71
N ALA A 6 -23.86 -23.01 -7.55
CA ALA A 6 -22.66 -23.77 -7.24
C ALA A 6 -21.58 -23.61 -8.32
N THR A 7 -21.95 -23.60 -9.61
CA THR A 7 -21.00 -23.36 -10.70
C THR A 7 -20.44 -21.94 -10.66
N LYS A 8 -21.24 -20.93 -10.28
CA LYS A 8 -20.79 -19.53 -10.18
C LYS A 8 -19.88 -19.28 -8.97
N ILE A 9 -20.13 -19.92 -7.83
CA ILE A 9 -19.28 -19.82 -6.63
C ILE A 9 -17.90 -20.42 -6.91
N ASN A 10 -17.86 -21.58 -7.55
CA ASN A 10 -16.59 -22.23 -7.88
C ASN A 10 -15.83 -21.48 -8.98
N LEU A 11 -16.51 -20.71 -9.84
CA LEU A 11 -15.85 -19.92 -10.87
C LEU A 11 -14.95 -18.83 -10.27
N SER A 12 -15.44 -18.03 -9.32
CA SER A 12 -14.64 -16.96 -8.70
C SER A 12 -13.47 -17.51 -7.88
N LEU A 13 -13.68 -18.60 -7.14
CA LEU A 13 -12.63 -19.28 -6.36
C LEU A 13 -11.55 -19.91 -7.26
N SER A 14 -11.96 -20.54 -8.36
CA SER A 14 -11.02 -21.12 -9.34
C SER A 14 -10.22 -20.04 -10.05
N VAL A 15 -10.87 -18.94 -10.46
CA VAL A 15 -10.18 -17.78 -11.08
C VAL A 15 -9.22 -17.13 -10.09
N LEU A 16 -9.60 -17.01 -8.82
CA LEU A 16 -8.70 -16.52 -7.77
C LEU A 16 -7.48 -17.42 -7.63
N GLY A 17 -7.66 -18.74 -7.63
CA GLY A 17 -6.55 -19.70 -7.64
C GLY A 17 -5.59 -19.52 -8.82
N ASN A 18 -6.13 -19.28 -10.02
CA ASN A 18 -5.32 -19.02 -11.23
C ASN A 18 -4.54 -17.69 -11.14
N VAL A 19 -5.16 -16.65 -10.60
CA VAL A 19 -4.50 -15.35 -10.35
C VAL A 19 -3.34 -15.51 -9.38
N ILE A 20 -3.54 -16.23 -8.27
CA ILE A 20 -2.49 -16.49 -7.28
C ILE A 20 -1.32 -17.25 -7.93
N SER A 21 -1.59 -18.33 -8.66
CA SER A 21 -0.53 -19.09 -9.32
C SER A 21 0.26 -18.23 -10.33
N ALA A 22 -0.43 -17.40 -11.12
CA ALA A 22 0.22 -16.51 -12.07
C ALA A 22 1.09 -15.45 -11.39
N LEU A 23 0.68 -14.93 -10.23
CA LEU A 23 1.43 -13.96 -9.43
C LEU A 23 2.67 -14.59 -8.79
N VAL A 24 2.57 -15.83 -8.32
CA VAL A 24 3.67 -16.54 -7.65
C VAL A 24 4.72 -17.02 -8.65
N ASP A 25 4.29 -17.51 -9.82
CA ASP A 25 5.22 -17.99 -10.85
C ASP A 25 6.05 -16.85 -11.45
N GLY A 26 5.51 -15.63 -11.48
CA GLY A 26 6.22 -14.42 -11.98
C GLY A 26 6.56 -14.43 -13.47
N LYS A 27 6.28 -15.52 -14.18
CA LYS A 27 6.57 -15.70 -15.62
C LYS A 27 5.51 -15.10 -16.53
N SER A 28 4.31 -14.86 -16.00
CA SER A 28 3.19 -14.37 -16.80
C SER A 28 3.13 -12.85 -16.75
N THR A 29 3.32 -12.19 -17.90
CA THR A 29 3.16 -10.73 -18.03
C THR A 29 1.70 -10.31 -17.81
N HIS A 30 0.75 -11.20 -18.07
CA HIS A 30 -0.68 -10.94 -17.93
C HIS A 30 -1.26 -11.78 -16.80
N ILE A 31 -1.88 -11.09 -15.82
CA ILE A 31 -2.61 -11.71 -14.71
C ILE A 31 -4.12 -11.61 -14.98
N PRO A 32 -4.88 -12.73 -14.95
CA PRO A 32 -6.26 -12.77 -15.44
C PRO A 32 -7.31 -12.24 -14.46
N TYR A 33 -7.10 -11.05 -13.87
CA TYR A 33 -8.06 -10.45 -12.93
C TYR A 33 -9.46 -10.28 -13.54
N ARG A 34 -9.54 -10.05 -14.86
CA ARG A 34 -10.80 -9.79 -15.57
C ARG A 34 -11.74 -11.00 -15.67
N ASN A 35 -11.25 -12.21 -15.40
CA ASN A 35 -12.02 -13.44 -15.55
C ASN A 35 -13.11 -13.60 -14.47
N SER A 36 -13.06 -12.82 -13.38
CA SER A 36 -14.15 -12.73 -12.41
C SER A 36 -14.29 -11.32 -11.83
N LYS A 37 -15.51 -10.94 -11.43
CA LYS A 37 -15.73 -9.65 -10.76
C LYS A 37 -14.98 -9.57 -9.42
N LEU A 38 -14.89 -10.69 -8.70
CA LEU A 38 -14.19 -10.77 -7.41
C LEU A 38 -12.69 -10.43 -7.57
N THR A 39 -12.02 -11.07 -8.53
CA THR A 39 -10.59 -10.82 -8.78
C THR A 39 -10.31 -9.43 -9.34
N ARG A 40 -11.28 -8.78 -9.99
CA ARG A 40 -11.17 -7.36 -10.37
C ARG A 40 -11.23 -6.44 -9.15
N LEU A 41 -12.13 -6.71 -8.21
CA LEU A 41 -12.24 -5.91 -6.98
C LEU A 41 -11.02 -6.12 -6.07
N LEU A 42 -10.46 -7.32 -6.06
CA LEU A 42 -9.29 -7.68 -5.25
C LEU A 42 -7.95 -7.48 -5.98
N GLN A 43 -7.95 -6.82 -7.14
CA GLN A 43 -6.73 -6.63 -7.93
C GLN A 43 -5.66 -5.88 -7.13
N ASP A 44 -6.05 -4.84 -6.39
CA ASP A 44 -5.11 -4.09 -5.55
C ASP A 44 -4.58 -4.92 -4.38
N SER A 45 -5.40 -5.83 -3.85
CA SER A 45 -5.03 -6.74 -2.77
C SER A 45 -4.09 -7.87 -3.22
N LEU A 46 -4.05 -8.19 -4.51
CA LEU A 46 -3.32 -9.33 -5.06
C LEU A 46 -2.29 -8.84 -6.07
N GLY A 47 -1.13 -8.39 -5.61
CA GLY A 47 -0.04 -7.87 -6.43
C GLY A 47 -0.08 -6.36 -6.68
N GLY A 48 -1.07 -5.64 -6.13
CA GLY A 48 -1.20 -4.19 -6.28
C GLY A 48 -0.79 -3.40 -5.03
N ASN A 49 -1.39 -2.21 -4.85
CA ASN A 49 -1.13 -1.31 -3.73
C ASN A 49 -2.04 -1.59 -2.53
N SER A 50 -1.77 -2.66 -1.79
CA SER A 50 -2.51 -2.96 -0.55
C SER A 50 -1.71 -3.85 0.39
N LYS A 51 -1.78 -3.58 1.70
CA LYS A 51 -1.29 -4.50 2.73
C LYS A 51 -2.34 -5.58 2.96
N THR A 52 -2.13 -6.74 2.36
CA THR A 52 -3.13 -7.81 2.32
C THR A 52 -2.79 -8.94 3.29
N VAL A 53 -3.80 -9.38 4.05
CA VAL A 53 -3.72 -10.54 4.96
C VAL A 53 -4.76 -11.56 4.51
N MET A 54 -4.35 -12.83 4.40
CA MET A 54 -5.25 -13.95 4.14
C MET A 54 -5.43 -14.77 5.41
N CYS A 55 -6.68 -14.97 5.84
CA CYS A 55 -7.03 -15.90 6.91
C CYS A 55 -7.55 -17.21 6.29
N ALA A 56 -6.91 -18.33 6.63
CA ALA A 56 -7.28 -19.66 6.17
C ALA A 56 -8.02 -20.41 7.27
N SER A 57 -9.35 -20.51 7.14
CA SER A 57 -10.19 -21.24 8.08
C SER A 57 -10.19 -22.73 7.75
N ILE A 58 -9.80 -23.57 8.71
CA ILE A 58 -9.69 -25.03 8.55
C ILE A 58 -10.47 -25.76 9.64
N SER A 59 -10.92 -26.98 9.33
CA SER A 59 -11.54 -27.89 10.29
C SER A 59 -10.54 -28.96 10.73
N PRO A 60 -10.43 -29.27 12.04
CA PRO A 60 -9.58 -30.34 12.55
C PRO A 60 -10.18 -31.74 12.36
N ALA A 61 -11.41 -31.86 11.84
CA ALA A 61 -12.05 -33.15 11.65
C ALA A 61 -11.40 -33.96 10.51
N ASP A 62 -11.24 -35.27 10.72
CA ASP A 62 -10.66 -36.20 9.74
C ASP A 62 -11.46 -36.26 8.43
N SER A 63 -12.78 -36.16 8.53
CA SER A 63 -13.69 -36.07 7.37
C SER A 63 -13.40 -34.88 6.46
N ASN A 64 -12.75 -33.82 6.97
CA ASN A 64 -12.40 -32.62 6.23
C ASN A 64 -10.92 -32.60 5.80
N TYR A 65 -10.15 -33.67 6.04
CA TYR A 65 -8.70 -33.70 5.78
C TYR A 65 -8.33 -33.22 4.36
N VAL A 66 -9.05 -33.69 3.33
CA VAL A 66 -8.79 -33.35 1.93
C VAL A 66 -8.98 -31.84 1.66
N GLU A 67 -10.04 -31.25 2.21
CA GLU A 67 -10.34 -29.82 2.05
C GLU A 67 -9.38 -28.95 2.88
N THR A 68 -9.01 -29.40 4.07
CA THR A 68 -8.01 -28.73 4.92
C THR A 68 -6.66 -28.67 4.22
N ILE A 69 -6.17 -29.76 3.62
CA ILE A 69 -4.92 -29.78 2.84
C ILE A 69 -5.01 -28.86 1.63
N SER A 70 -6.14 -28.85 0.92
CA SER A 70 -6.36 -27.98 -0.23
C SER A 70 -6.30 -26.50 0.15
N THR A 71 -6.92 -26.13 1.27
CA THR A 71 -6.91 -24.77 1.84
C THR A 71 -5.51 -24.34 2.28
N LEU A 72 -4.76 -25.22 2.96
CA LEU A 72 -3.39 -24.93 3.39
C LEU A 72 -2.44 -24.75 2.21
N ARG A 73 -2.54 -25.60 1.17
CA ARG A 73 -1.75 -25.44 -0.07
C ARG A 73 -2.06 -24.12 -0.77
N TYR A 74 -3.34 -23.75 -0.77
CA TYR A 74 -3.78 -22.47 -1.33
C TYR A 74 -3.17 -21.28 -0.59
N ALA A 75 -3.28 -21.26 0.75
CA ALA A 75 -2.67 -20.24 1.58
C ALA A 75 -1.14 -20.20 1.44
N GLY A 76 -0.51 -21.38 1.32
CA GLY A 76 0.93 -21.51 1.08
C GLY A 76 1.38 -20.84 -0.22
N ARG A 77 0.60 -20.95 -1.30
CA ARG A 77 0.87 -20.18 -2.53
C ARG A 77 0.64 -18.69 -2.33
N ALA A 78 -0.49 -18.31 -1.72
CA ALA A 78 -0.84 -16.90 -1.50
C ALA A 78 0.22 -16.15 -0.68
N LYS A 79 0.89 -16.82 0.26
CA LYS A 79 2.00 -16.27 1.05
C LYS A 79 3.15 -15.72 0.20
N ASN A 80 3.37 -16.28 -1.00
CA ASN A 80 4.48 -15.89 -1.86
C ASN A 80 4.14 -14.70 -2.79
N ILE A 81 2.91 -14.18 -2.73
CA ILE A 81 2.53 -13.00 -3.50
C ILE A 81 3.26 -11.77 -2.94
N GLN A 82 3.87 -11.00 -3.83
CA GLN A 82 4.52 -9.74 -3.48
C GLN A 82 3.63 -8.56 -3.90
N ASN A 83 3.10 -7.83 -2.92
CA ASN A 83 2.36 -6.60 -3.16
C ASN A 83 3.31 -5.40 -3.21
N ARG A 84 3.01 -4.44 -4.08
CA ARG A 84 3.77 -3.19 -4.24
C ARG A 84 3.05 -2.07 -3.52
N THR A 85 3.20 -2.05 -2.21
CA THR A 85 2.53 -1.07 -1.36
C THR A 85 3.26 0.27 -1.38
N HIS A 86 2.56 1.35 -1.70
CA HIS A 86 3.03 2.72 -1.60
C HIS A 86 2.02 3.57 -0.82
N VAL A 87 2.51 4.63 -0.17
CA VAL A 87 1.63 5.59 0.50
C VAL A 87 0.85 6.33 -0.57
N ASN A 88 -0.48 6.24 -0.51
CA ASN A 88 -1.37 7.02 -1.35
C ASN A 88 -1.41 8.46 -0.82
N ASP A 89 -0.35 9.24 -1.05
CA ASP A 89 -0.39 10.67 -0.80
C ASP A 89 -1.26 11.30 -1.91
N GLU A 90 -2.29 12.06 -1.52
CA GLU A 90 -2.98 12.89 -2.50
C GLU A 90 -1.98 13.91 -3.06
N PRO A 91 -1.99 14.17 -4.38
CA PRO A 91 -1.05 15.12 -4.99
C PRO A 91 -1.16 16.53 -4.38
N LYS A 92 -2.34 16.87 -3.84
CA LYS A 92 -2.56 18.11 -3.09
C LYS A 92 -1.84 18.11 -1.75
N ASP A 93 -1.89 17.00 -1.00
CA ASP A 93 -1.24 16.89 0.31
C ASP A 93 0.27 16.83 0.20
N ALA A 94 0.80 16.15 -0.82
CA ALA A 94 2.23 16.15 -1.11
C ALA A 94 2.74 17.55 -1.48
N LEU A 95 1.97 18.28 -2.30
CA LEU A 95 2.31 19.64 -2.70
C LEU A 95 2.15 20.63 -1.52
N LEU A 96 1.11 20.45 -0.69
CA LEU A 96 0.89 21.25 0.50
C LEU A 96 2.02 21.05 1.51
N ARG A 97 2.49 19.81 1.70
CA ARG A 97 3.65 19.48 2.54
C ARG A 97 4.92 20.15 2.02
N HIS A 98 5.18 20.07 0.71
CA HIS A 98 6.31 20.76 0.08
C HIS A 98 6.25 22.29 0.30
N PHE A 99 5.08 22.90 0.08
CA PHE A 99 4.91 24.34 0.32
C PHE A 99 5.04 24.71 1.79
N GLN A 100 4.58 23.87 2.72
CA GLN A 100 4.75 24.11 4.16
C GLN A 100 6.22 24.03 4.58
N GLU A 101 6.98 23.06 4.05
CA GLU A 101 8.42 22.94 4.26
C GLU A 101 9.18 24.16 3.72
N GLU A 102 8.83 24.61 2.51
CA GLU A 102 9.44 25.77 1.87
C GLU A 102 9.13 27.08 2.63
N ILE A 103 7.89 27.25 3.11
CA ILE A 103 7.52 28.38 3.97
C ILE A 103 8.28 28.35 5.30
N ALA A 104 8.47 27.18 5.91
CA ALA A 104 9.20 27.05 7.17
C ALA A 104 10.67 27.43 7.01
N GLU A 105 11.31 26.96 5.93
CA GLU A 105 12.71 27.28 5.63
C GLU A 105 12.92 28.77 5.33
N LEU A 106 12.05 29.37 4.52
CA LEU A 106 12.12 30.80 4.22
C LEU A 106 11.93 31.67 5.47
N LYS A 107 11.02 31.28 6.37
CA LYS A 107 10.83 31.97 7.65
C LYS A 107 12.06 31.87 8.55
N ARG A 108 12.71 30.70 8.59
CA ARG A 108 13.96 30.50 9.34
C ARG A 108 15.07 31.42 8.83
N GLN A 109 15.26 31.50 7.51
CA GLN A 109 16.27 32.39 6.91
C GLN A 109 16.00 33.87 7.17
N LEU A 110 14.73 34.27 7.19
CA LEU A 110 14.33 35.64 7.55
C LEU A 110 14.65 35.95 9.03
N GLU A 111 14.36 35.02 9.93
CA GLU A 111 14.65 35.16 11.36
C GLU A 111 16.16 35.22 11.63
N GLU A 112 16.95 34.39 10.94
CA GLU A 112 18.42 34.43 10.99
C GLU A 112 18.97 35.77 10.44
N GLY A 113 18.46 36.25 9.30
CA GLY A 113 18.87 37.55 8.74
C GLY A 113 18.45 38.75 9.60
N LEU A 114 17.28 38.70 10.24
CA LEU A 114 16.84 39.70 11.22
C LEU A 114 17.72 39.71 12.48
N PHE A 115 18.24 38.55 12.88
CA PHE A 115 19.17 38.45 14.00
C PHE A 115 20.52 39.10 13.68
N GLU A 116 21.04 38.91 12.46
CA GLU A 116 22.26 39.59 11.99
C GLU A 116 22.09 41.11 11.95
N ILE A 117 20.95 41.62 11.44
CA ILE A 117 20.68 43.07 11.36
C ILE A 117 20.60 43.71 12.76
N ASN A 118 19.88 43.09 13.71
CA ASN A 118 19.79 43.61 15.08
C ASN A 118 21.13 43.57 15.81
N SER A 119 21.98 42.57 15.54
CA SER A 119 23.33 42.50 16.10
C SER A 119 24.30 43.54 15.54
N SER A 120 24.00 44.13 14.37
CA SER A 120 24.79 45.22 13.77
C SER A 120 24.33 46.62 14.19
N GLU A 121 23.08 46.82 14.62
CA GLU A 121 22.59 48.13 15.08
C GLU A 121 22.97 48.42 16.55
N ASP A 122 23.14 47.40 17.40
CA ASP A 122 23.59 47.56 18.80
C ASP A 122 25.09 47.90 18.93
N GLY A 123 25.87 47.88 17.84
CA GLY A 123 27.32 48.11 17.85
C GLY A 123 27.77 49.57 17.70
N ASP A 124 26.87 50.47 17.31
CA ASP A 124 27.24 51.85 16.90
C ASP A 124 26.88 52.95 17.94
N GLU A 125 26.18 52.62 19.04
CA GLU A 125 25.77 53.63 20.05
C GLU A 125 26.86 53.98 21.10
N ASP A 126 27.97 53.24 21.20
CA ASP A 126 28.98 53.43 22.25
C ASP A 126 30.18 54.35 21.90
N VAL A 127 30.17 55.06 20.76
CA VAL A 127 31.31 55.91 20.33
C VAL A 127 31.14 57.40 20.64
N PHE A 128 30.04 57.84 21.27
CA PHE A 128 29.75 59.27 21.44
C PHE A 128 29.42 59.73 22.88
N LEU A 129 30.02 59.15 23.92
CA LEU A 129 30.10 59.81 25.23
C LEU A 129 31.45 59.54 25.91
N GLN A 130 32.40 60.47 25.69
CA GLN A 130 33.27 61.15 26.67
C GLN A 130 34.71 61.38 26.18
#